data_AF-A0A931UGG0-F1
#
_entry.id   AF-A0A931UGG0-F1
#
_cell.length_a   1.000
_cell.length_b   1.000
_cell.length_c   1.000
_cell.angle_alpha   90.00
_cell.angle_beta   90.00
_cell.angle_gamma   90.00
#
_symmetry.space_group_name_H-M   'P 1'
#
loop_
_entity.id
_entity.type
_entity.pdbx_description
1 polymer ?
#
loop_
_entity_poly.entity_id
_entity_poly.type
_entity_poly.pdbx_seq_one_letter_code
_entity_poly.pdbx_strand_id
1 'polypeptide(L)'
;MRKRASVLLVPLFLLVCSQAAVAAEEAGGVQPATMEKYQKARERVEALPGTPAAKYAPEAIEAASKSIAAAQEGLKAGSDKATRESVEMAILQVTLAGALAEERAAAGKSAGAKAELDRLEQRLAAILAGKGDK
;
A
#
# COMPACT_ATOMS: atom_id res chain seq x y z
N MET A 1 4.59 -35.41 -65.34
CA MET A 1 5.68 -35.64 -64.38
C MET A 1 6.43 -34.34 -64.13
N ARG A 2 6.45 -33.89 -62.87
CA ARG A 2 7.54 -33.19 -62.15
C ARG A 2 8.02 -31.77 -62.55
N LYS A 3 7.78 -30.87 -61.58
CA LYS A 3 8.66 -29.77 -61.06
C LYS A 3 8.60 -28.47 -61.90
N ARG A 4 8.56 -27.23 -61.37
CA ARG A 4 9.02 -26.59 -60.11
C ARG A 4 8.08 -25.39 -59.84
N ALA A 5 7.52 -25.22 -58.64
CA ALA A 5 8.04 -24.33 -57.60
C ALA A 5 8.62 -23.00 -58.13
N SER A 6 7.82 -21.94 -58.07
CA SER A 6 8.32 -20.57 -57.94
C SER A 6 7.43 -19.85 -56.94
N VAL A 7 7.82 -20.05 -55.68
CA VAL A 7 7.52 -19.17 -54.55
C VAL A 7 8.30 -17.88 -54.82
N LEU A 8 7.59 -16.77 -55.00
CA LEU A 8 8.11 -15.41 -54.85
C LEU A 8 6.92 -14.57 -54.36
N LEU A 9 6.74 -14.54 -53.04
CA LEU A 9 7.22 -13.44 -52.19
C LEU A 9 6.22 -12.28 -52.14
N VAL A 10 5.06 -12.54 -51.57
CA VAL A 10 4.20 -11.50 -50.98
C VAL A 10 3.73 -12.07 -49.64
N PRO A 11 4.46 -11.77 -48.55
CA PRO A 11 3.80 -10.99 -47.51
C PRO A 11 4.80 -10.16 -46.70
N LEU A 12 4.88 -8.85 -46.91
CA LEU A 12 5.55 -7.96 -45.96
C LEU A 12 4.93 -6.56 -45.94
N PHE A 13 3.60 -6.48 -46.09
CA PHE A 13 2.90 -5.19 -46.04
C PHE A 13 1.62 -5.21 -45.19
N LEU A 14 1.52 -6.19 -44.27
CA LEU A 14 0.36 -6.36 -43.38
C LEU A 14 0.78 -6.62 -41.93
N LEU A 15 1.85 -5.96 -41.46
CA LEU A 15 2.32 -6.10 -40.08
C LEU A 15 2.82 -4.79 -39.47
N VAL A 16 2.18 -3.65 -39.75
CA VAL A 16 2.51 -2.36 -39.12
C VAL A 16 1.30 -1.59 -38.57
N CYS A 17 0.06 -2.09 -38.74
CA CYS A 17 -1.14 -1.36 -38.28
C CYS A 17 -1.81 -1.90 -37.00
N SER A 18 -1.16 -2.80 -36.25
CA SER A 18 -1.78 -3.44 -35.07
C SER A 18 -1.37 -2.84 -33.72
N GLN A 19 -0.65 -1.72 -33.68
CA GLN A 19 -0.23 -1.08 -32.42
C GLN A 19 -1.00 0.21 -32.05
N ALA A 20 -2.13 0.50 -32.70
CA ALA A 20 -2.94 1.69 -32.39
C ALA A 20 -4.24 1.36 -31.63
N ALA A 21 -4.23 0.34 -30.77
CA ALA A 21 -5.42 -0.12 -30.05
C ALA A 21 -5.25 -0.09 -28.51
N VAL A 22 -4.61 0.92 -27.93
CA VAL A 22 -4.75 1.24 -26.49
C VAL A 22 -4.58 2.74 -26.25
N ALA A 23 -5.55 3.53 -26.69
CA ALA A 23 -5.76 4.90 -26.19
C ALA A 23 -7.18 5.33 -26.56
N ALA A 24 -8.18 4.55 -26.12
CA ALA A 24 -9.55 5.06 -26.06
C ALA A 24 -9.60 6.07 -24.91
N GLU A 25 -9.32 7.32 -25.27
CA GLU A 25 -9.63 8.57 -24.59
C GLU A 25 -10.39 8.47 -23.25
N GLU A 26 -9.69 8.74 -22.14
CA GLU A 26 -10.31 9.34 -20.94
C GLU A 26 -10.63 10.82 -21.23
N ALA A 27 -11.41 11.12 -22.27
CA ALA A 27 -11.85 12.48 -22.60
C ALA A 27 -13.00 12.96 -21.69
N GLY A 28 -13.27 12.27 -20.59
CA GLY A 28 -14.48 12.40 -19.78
C GLY A 28 -14.22 12.50 -18.28
N GLY A 29 -13.29 13.37 -17.86
CA GLY A 29 -13.06 13.67 -16.45
C GLY A 29 -12.82 12.43 -15.58
N VAL A 30 -13.12 12.54 -14.28
CA VAL A 30 -12.97 11.44 -13.33
C VAL A 30 -14.24 10.62 -13.24
N GLN A 31 -14.12 9.30 -13.31
CA GLN A 31 -15.27 8.39 -13.27
C GLN A 31 -15.93 8.39 -11.87
N PRO A 32 -17.26 8.20 -11.78
CA PRO A 32 -17.97 8.13 -10.51
C PRO A 32 -17.41 7.06 -9.55
N ALA A 33 -16.99 5.91 -10.07
CA ALA A 33 -16.39 4.84 -9.28
C ALA A 33 -15.05 5.27 -8.62
N THR A 34 -14.23 6.04 -9.34
CA THR A 34 -12.98 6.60 -8.81
C THR A 34 -13.26 7.67 -7.75
N MET A 35 -14.28 8.50 -7.95
CA MET A 35 -14.75 9.47 -6.94
C MET A 35 -15.21 8.80 -5.65
N GLU A 36 -15.98 7.71 -5.73
CA GLU A 36 -16.43 6.96 -4.55
C GLU A 36 -15.23 6.37 -3.80
N LYS A 37 -14.26 5.77 -4.51
CA LYS A 37 -13.03 5.26 -3.90
C LYS A 37 -12.23 6.38 -3.24
N TYR A 38 -12.12 7.54 -3.88
CA TYR A 38 -11.44 8.71 -3.33
C TYR A 38 -12.08 9.14 -2.00
N GLN A 39 -13.41 9.27 -1.94
CA GLN A 39 -14.11 9.66 -0.72
C GLN A 39 -13.82 8.68 0.43
N LYS A 40 -13.96 7.38 0.18
CA LYS A 40 -13.66 6.34 1.18
C LYS A 40 -12.20 6.35 1.61
N ALA A 41 -11.27 6.54 0.68
CA ALA A 41 -9.84 6.58 1.00
C ALA A 41 -9.51 7.82 1.84
N ARG A 42 -10.07 8.97 1.50
CA ARG A 42 -9.93 10.21 2.26
C ARG A 42 -10.44 10.06 3.69
N GLU A 43 -11.65 9.53 3.88
CA GLU A 43 -12.22 9.27 5.21
C GLU A 43 -11.31 8.37 6.06
N ARG A 44 -10.75 7.32 5.45
CA ARG A 44 -9.82 6.42 6.14
C ARG A 44 -8.53 7.12 6.54
N VAL A 45 -7.96 7.96 5.67
CA VAL A 45 -6.76 8.74 5.97
C VAL A 45 -7.02 9.75 7.09
N GLU A 46 -8.16 10.44 7.05
CA GLU A 46 -8.57 11.40 8.09
C GLU A 46 -8.81 10.71 9.45
N ALA A 47 -9.19 9.43 9.46
CA ALA A 47 -9.36 8.66 10.68
C ALA A 47 -8.04 8.17 11.30
N LEU A 48 -6.94 8.06 10.52
CA LEU A 48 -5.66 7.48 10.99
C LEU A 48 -5.10 8.13 12.28
N PRO A 49 -5.13 9.48 12.45
CA PRO A 49 -4.64 10.12 13.67
C PRO A 49 -5.40 9.69 14.95
N GLY A 50 -6.62 9.17 14.83
CA GLY A 50 -7.42 8.65 15.95
C GLY A 50 -7.13 7.18 16.29
N THR A 51 -6.20 6.53 15.59
CA THR A 51 -5.89 5.10 15.75
C THR A 51 -4.53 4.89 16.44
N PRO A 52 -4.18 3.66 16.86
CA PRO A 52 -2.83 3.35 17.33
C PRO A 52 -1.72 3.68 16.33
N ALA A 53 -2.03 3.77 15.03
CA ALA A 53 -1.06 4.18 14.01
C ALA A 53 -0.49 5.57 14.25
N ALA A 54 -1.21 6.48 14.92
CA ALA A 54 -0.70 7.81 15.26
C ALA A 54 0.57 7.75 16.13
N LYS A 55 0.60 6.81 17.06
CA LYS A 55 1.75 6.57 17.93
C LYS A 55 2.81 5.73 17.24
N TYR A 56 2.38 4.67 16.57
CA TYR A 56 3.28 3.61 16.14
C TYR A 56 3.76 3.75 14.71
N ALA A 57 3.03 4.42 13.81
CA ALA A 57 3.35 4.50 12.39
C ALA A 57 3.10 5.90 11.77
N PRO A 58 3.63 6.98 12.37
CA PRO A 58 3.39 8.36 11.88
C PRO A 58 3.81 8.54 10.42
N GLU A 59 4.91 7.92 10.00
CA GLU A 59 5.45 8.09 8.65
C GLU A 59 4.52 7.50 7.57
N ALA A 60 3.81 6.42 7.91
CA ALA A 60 2.83 5.82 7.04
C ALA A 60 1.55 6.67 6.94
N ILE A 61 1.19 7.39 8.01
CA ILE A 61 0.10 8.37 7.99
C ILE A 61 0.47 9.56 7.09
N GLU A 62 1.70 10.05 7.20
CA GLU A 62 2.19 11.14 6.33
C GLU A 62 2.18 10.72 4.86
N ALA A 63 2.65 9.50 4.57
CA ALA A 63 2.62 8.94 3.22
C ALA A 63 1.18 8.86 2.68
N ALA A 64 0.24 8.30 3.48
CA ALA A 64 -1.18 8.21 3.12
C ALA A 64 -1.79 9.59 2.82
N SER A 65 -1.43 10.59 3.61
CA SER A 65 -1.87 11.98 3.43
C SER A 65 -1.34 12.57 2.12
N LYS A 66 -0.07 12.33 1.79
CA LYS A 66 0.53 12.77 0.52
C LYS A 66 -0.15 12.11 -0.68
N SER A 67 -0.48 10.83 -0.61
CA SER A 67 -1.17 10.13 -1.70
C SER A 67 -2.61 10.60 -1.89
N ILE A 68 -3.34 10.94 -0.81
CA ILE A 68 -4.66 11.59 -0.94
C ILE A 68 -4.55 12.98 -1.54
N ALA A 69 -3.54 13.77 -1.17
CA ALA A 69 -3.30 15.07 -1.80
C ALA A 69 -3.01 14.91 -3.30
N ALA A 70 -2.20 13.93 -3.69
CA ALA A 70 -1.96 13.63 -5.11
C ALA A 70 -3.24 13.19 -5.84
N ALA A 71 -4.10 12.40 -5.21
CA ALA A 71 -5.40 12.05 -5.76
C ALA A 71 -6.29 13.27 -5.96
N GLN A 72 -6.28 14.21 -5.01
CA GLN A 72 -7.02 15.46 -5.12
C GLN A 72 -6.51 16.34 -6.28
N GLU A 73 -5.20 16.36 -6.53
CA GLU A 73 -4.65 17.05 -7.71
C GLU A 73 -5.07 16.36 -9.01
N GLY A 74 -5.10 15.02 -9.04
CA GLY A 74 -5.66 14.25 -10.16
C GLY A 74 -7.12 14.61 -10.46
N LEU A 75 -7.94 14.78 -9.41
CA LEU A 75 -9.34 15.20 -9.52
C LEU A 75 -9.46 16.59 -10.15
N LYS A 76 -8.67 17.55 -9.66
CA LYS A 76 -8.66 18.92 -10.19
C LYS A 76 -8.21 18.97 -11.65
N ALA A 77 -7.27 18.11 -12.02
CA ALA A 77 -6.79 17.97 -13.39
C ALA A 77 -7.74 17.18 -14.31
N GLY A 78 -8.81 16.59 -13.78
CA GLY A 78 -9.74 15.75 -14.53
C GLY A 78 -9.15 14.43 -15.00
N SER A 79 -8.06 13.95 -14.40
CA SER A 79 -7.40 12.70 -14.76
C SER A 79 -7.91 11.55 -13.90
N ASP A 80 -8.76 10.67 -14.47
CA ASP A 80 -9.26 9.49 -13.77
C ASP A 80 -8.11 8.56 -13.40
N LYS A 81 -7.22 8.26 -14.34
CA LYS A 81 -6.05 7.42 -14.08
C LYS A 81 -5.18 7.93 -12.93
N ALA A 82 -4.77 9.20 -12.95
CA ALA A 82 -3.90 9.75 -11.90
C ALA A 82 -4.60 9.79 -10.53
N THR A 83 -5.89 10.09 -10.53
CA THR A 83 -6.72 10.01 -9.32
C THR A 83 -6.74 8.59 -8.78
N ARG A 84 -7.09 7.62 -9.63
CA ARG A 84 -7.26 6.21 -9.24
C ARG A 84 -5.97 5.62 -8.68
N GLU A 85 -4.84 5.82 -9.35
CA GLU A 85 -3.54 5.32 -8.90
C GLU A 85 -3.15 5.91 -7.54
N SER A 86 -3.38 7.22 -7.34
CA SER A 86 -3.09 7.89 -6.08
C SER A 86 -4.01 7.45 -4.94
N VAL A 87 -5.29 7.21 -5.24
CA VAL A 87 -6.26 6.63 -4.28
C VAL A 87 -5.86 5.22 -3.87
N GLU A 88 -5.47 4.38 -4.81
CA GLU A 88 -5.01 3.01 -4.53
C GLU A 88 -3.76 3.03 -3.65
N MET A 89 -2.81 3.93 -3.92
CA MET A 89 -1.63 4.13 -3.09
C MET A 89 -1.99 4.56 -1.66
N ALA A 90 -2.91 5.52 -1.51
CA ALA A 90 -3.38 5.96 -0.20
C ALA A 90 -4.01 4.81 0.61
N ILE A 91 -4.83 3.96 -0.04
CA ILE A 91 -5.45 2.79 0.60
C ILE A 91 -4.38 1.79 1.08
N LEU A 92 -3.36 1.55 0.27
CA LEU A 92 -2.23 0.69 0.66
C LEU A 92 -1.47 1.25 1.86
N GLN A 93 -1.23 2.56 1.89
CA GLN A 93 -0.54 3.22 3.00
C GLN A 93 -1.37 3.25 4.28
N VAL A 94 -2.69 3.42 4.21
CA VAL A 94 -3.61 3.23 5.36
C VAL A 94 -3.47 1.83 5.93
N THR A 95 -3.46 0.82 5.05
CA THR A 95 -3.36 -0.59 5.45
C THR A 95 -2.00 -0.87 6.10
N LEU A 96 -0.92 -0.34 5.51
CA LEU A 96 0.42 -0.41 6.06
C LEU A 96 0.52 0.26 7.43
N ALA A 97 -0.08 1.44 7.60
CA ALA A 97 -0.09 2.15 8.88
C ALA A 97 -0.75 1.31 9.98
N GLY A 98 -1.88 0.65 9.67
CA GLY A 98 -2.55 -0.29 10.58
C GLY A 98 -1.66 -1.48 10.94
N ALA A 99 -1.07 -2.13 9.93
CA ALA A 99 -0.22 -3.30 10.14
C ALA A 99 1.03 -2.97 10.99
N LEU A 100 1.69 -1.83 10.71
CA LEU A 100 2.83 -1.36 11.49
C LEU A 100 2.43 -1.01 12.94
N ALA A 101 1.22 -0.50 13.14
CA ALA A 101 0.73 -0.20 14.48
C ALA A 101 0.53 -1.48 15.30
N GLU A 102 -0.06 -2.51 14.70
CA GLU A 102 -0.25 -3.82 15.34
C GLU A 102 1.08 -4.49 15.65
N GLU A 103 2.00 -4.51 14.67
CA GLU A 103 3.33 -5.12 14.82
C GLU A 103 4.13 -4.47 15.96
N ARG A 104 4.22 -3.13 15.98
CA ARG A 104 4.97 -2.40 17.01
C ARG A 104 4.33 -2.52 18.39
N ALA A 105 2.99 -2.53 18.46
CA ALA A 105 2.29 -2.76 19.72
C ALA A 105 2.54 -4.17 20.26
N ALA A 106 2.57 -5.18 19.39
CA ALA A 106 2.88 -6.56 19.76
C ALA A 106 4.35 -6.69 20.20
N ALA A 107 5.29 -6.12 19.45
CA ALA A 107 6.71 -6.07 19.82
C ALA A 107 6.93 -5.44 21.19
N GLY A 108 6.25 -4.32 21.49
CA GLY A 108 6.31 -3.67 22.80
C GLY A 108 5.82 -4.56 23.95
N LYS A 109 4.71 -5.29 23.75
CA LYS A 109 4.20 -6.25 24.75
C LYS A 109 5.17 -7.41 24.97
N SER A 110 5.71 -7.97 23.90
CA SER A 110 6.68 -9.07 23.97
C SER A 110 7.96 -8.65 24.69
N ALA A 111 8.48 -7.45 24.42
CA ALA A 111 9.64 -6.91 25.10
C ALA A 111 9.39 -6.71 26.61
N GLY A 112 8.22 -6.19 26.98
CA GLY A 112 7.83 -6.02 28.39
C GLY A 112 7.69 -7.37 29.12
N ALA A 113 7.05 -8.36 28.48
CA ALA A 113 6.91 -9.70 29.05
C ALA A 113 8.27 -10.39 29.27
N LYS A 114 9.20 -10.23 28.31
CA LYS A 114 10.56 -10.76 28.45
C LYS A 114 11.32 -10.09 29.60
N ALA A 115 11.24 -8.77 29.73
CA ALA A 115 11.90 -8.06 30.83
C ALA A 115 11.37 -8.50 32.21
N GLU A 116 10.06 -8.73 32.35
CA GLU A 116 9.48 -9.23 33.59
C GLU A 116 9.88 -10.68 33.86
N LEU A 117 9.94 -11.53 32.82
CA LEU A 117 10.46 -12.89 32.95
C LEU A 117 11.90 -12.89 33.48
N ASP A 118 12.79 -12.11 32.85
CA ASP A 118 14.19 -12.00 33.26
C ASP A 118 14.30 -11.54 34.73
N ARG A 119 13.46 -10.57 35.14
CA ARG A 119 13.40 -10.10 36.53
C ARG A 119 12.94 -11.21 37.49
N LEU A 120 11.89 -11.95 37.13
CA LEU A 120 11.37 -13.05 37.96
C LEU A 120 12.39 -14.19 38.08
N GLU A 121 13.09 -14.53 37.01
CA GLU A 121 14.16 -15.52 37.01
C GLU A 121 15.33 -15.10 37.92
N GLN A 122 15.74 -13.82 37.87
CA GLN A 122 16.78 -13.30 38.76
C GLN A 122 16.34 -13.35 40.24
N ARG A 123 15.09 -12.97 40.53
CA ARG A 123 14.54 -13.06 41.89
C ARG A 123 14.49 -14.51 42.38
N LEU A 124 14.05 -15.43 41.53
CA LEU A 124 14.04 -16.86 41.84
C LEU A 124 15.46 -17.37 42.13
N ALA A 125 16.43 -17.02 41.30
CA ALA A 125 17.84 -17.39 41.52
C ALA A 125 18.39 -16.84 42.84
N ALA A 126 18.05 -15.59 43.20
CA ALA A 126 18.45 -14.99 44.48
C ALA A 126 17.84 -15.71 45.68
N ILE A 127 16.54 -16.07 45.60
CA ILE A 127 15.85 -16.85 46.64
C ILE A 127 16.51 -18.24 46.79
N LEU A 128 16.75 -18.94 45.68
CA LEU A 128 17.38 -20.27 45.67
C LEU A 128 18.83 -20.24 46.20
N ALA A 129 19.55 -19.13 45.99
CA ALA A 129 20.89 -18.92 46.55
C ALA A 129 20.88 -18.55 48.05
N GLY A 130 19.73 -18.58 48.72
CA GLY A 130 19.60 -18.22 50.14
C GLY A 130 19.72 -16.72 50.42
N LYS A 131 19.60 -15.88 49.38
CA LYS A 131 19.66 -14.41 49.47
C LYS A 131 18.27 -13.76 49.31
N GLY A 132 17.20 -14.53 49.53
CA GLY A 132 15.82 -14.10 49.31
C GLY A 132 15.43 -12.87 50.14
N ASP A 133 14.61 -12.01 49.53
CA ASP A 133 14.13 -10.71 50.03
C ASP A 133 13.90 -10.71 51.56
N LYS A 134 14.61 -9.83 52.29
CA LYS A 134 14.29 -9.44 53.68
C LYS A 134 13.19 -8.38 53.67
#